data_AF-A0A453KPK0-F1
#
_entry.id   AF-A0A453KPK0-F1
#
_cell.length_a   1.000
_cell.length_b   1.000
_cell.length_c   1.000
_cell.angle_alpha   90.00
_cell.angle_beta   90.00
_cell.angle_gamma   90.00
#
_symmetry.space_group_name_H-M   'P 1'
#
loop_
_entity.id
_entity.type
_entity.pdbx_description
1 polymer ?
#
loop_
_entity_poly.entity_id
_entity_poly.type
_entity_poly.pdbx_seq_one_letter_code
_entity_poly.pdbx_strand_id
1 'polypeptide(L)'
;MISGHVDNICCFTGPSTVLLSWIDDKSDPQYEHSAAAFDVLSNTTDAKGRKLDIIKIHVPGPLCMTEEVAQPFLGSVALGQQRLAGSYVNFYIANGGVVAPAFGDKWDEEARKILEKVFPKHEVISPATHSLET
;
A
#
# COMPACT_ATOMS: atom_id res chain seq x y z
N MET A 1 -10.11 -9.07 -10.50
CA MET A 1 -10.27 -8.21 -9.31
C MET A 1 -10.42 -9.11 -8.09
N ILE A 2 -9.40 -9.17 -7.24
CA ILE A 2 -9.52 -9.80 -5.92
C ILE A 2 -10.44 -8.93 -5.05
N SER A 3 -11.34 -9.58 -4.31
CA SER A 3 -12.51 -9.02 -3.63
C SER A 3 -12.19 -8.09 -2.43
N GLY A 4 -11.47 -6.98 -2.64
CA GLY A 4 -11.34 -5.92 -1.63
C GLY A 4 -10.70 -6.39 -0.32
N HIS A 5 -9.57 -7.06 -0.41
CA HIS A 5 -8.80 -7.55 0.72
C HIS A 5 -8.31 -6.38 1.60
N VAL A 6 -8.60 -6.42 2.90
CA VAL A 6 -8.33 -5.32 3.85
C VAL A 6 -6.84 -4.97 3.94
N ASP A 7 -5.96 -5.96 3.72
CA ASP A 7 -4.51 -5.81 3.70
C ASP A 7 -3.99 -4.90 2.58
N ASN A 8 -4.82 -4.58 1.59
CA ASN A 8 -4.51 -3.56 0.58
C ASN A 8 -5.05 -2.16 0.92
N ILE A 9 -5.87 -2.04 1.96
CA ILE A 9 -6.54 -0.81 2.36
C ILE A 9 -5.95 -0.26 3.67
N CYS A 10 -5.81 -1.08 4.72
CA CYS A 10 -5.25 -0.61 5.99
C CYS A 10 -4.61 -1.72 6.83
N CYS A 11 -3.67 -1.33 7.70
CA CYS A 11 -3.04 -2.23 8.67
C CYS A 11 -2.75 -1.52 9.99
N PHE A 12 -2.79 -2.25 11.11
CA PHE A 12 -2.31 -1.74 12.38
C PHE A 12 -0.78 -1.75 12.42
N THR A 13 -0.19 -0.63 12.84
CA THR A 13 1.25 -0.48 13.01
C THR A 13 1.66 -0.24 14.46
N GLY A 14 0.67 -0.10 15.34
CA GLY A 14 0.81 -0.04 16.77
C GLY A 14 -0.54 -0.26 17.47
N PRO A 15 -0.59 -0.23 18.81
CA PRO A 15 -1.79 -0.54 19.58
C PRO A 15 -3.02 0.33 19.29
N SER A 16 -2.83 1.52 18.72
CA SER A 16 -3.90 2.44 18.31
C SER A 16 -3.52 3.25 17.07
N THR A 17 -2.57 2.75 16.26
CA THR A 17 -2.09 3.43 15.06
C THR A 17 -2.38 2.56 13.84
N VAL A 18 -3.01 3.18 12.84
CA VAL A 18 -3.43 2.54 11.60
C VAL A 18 -2.77 3.25 10.43
N LEU A 19 -2.16 2.47 9.54
CA LEU A 19 -1.72 2.94 8.23
C LEU A 19 -2.86 2.71 7.23
N LEU A 20 -3.22 3.74 6.47
CA LEU A 20 -4.34 3.72 5.52
C LEU A 20 -3.84 4.10 4.12
N SER A 21 -4.06 3.23 3.14
CA SER A 21 -3.89 3.54 1.71
C SER A 21 -4.70 4.76 1.35
N TRP A 22 -4.05 5.74 0.73
CA TRP A 22 -4.65 7.04 0.46
C TRP A 22 -4.34 7.53 -0.94
N ILE A 23 -5.25 8.31 -1.50
CA ILE A 23 -5.03 9.10 -2.70
C ILE A 23 -5.76 10.43 -2.53
N ASP A 24 -5.14 11.53 -2.93
CA ASP A 24 -5.76 12.86 -2.81
C ASP A 24 -6.65 13.21 -4.01
N ASP A 25 -6.43 12.55 -5.15
CA ASP A 25 -7.21 12.75 -6.36
C ASP A 25 -8.62 12.18 -6.22
N LYS A 26 -9.60 13.07 -6.07
CA LYS A 26 -11.02 12.74 -5.93
C LYS A 26 -11.64 12.10 -7.17
N SER A 27 -10.99 12.21 -8.33
CA SER A 27 -11.45 11.58 -9.57
C SER A 27 -11.02 10.11 -9.68
N ASP A 28 -10.07 9.67 -8.85
CA ASP A 28 -9.65 8.28 -8.80
C ASP A 28 -10.70 7.41 -8.08
N PRO A 29 -11.13 6.27 -8.65
CA PRO A 29 -12.08 5.36 -8.01
C PRO A 29 -11.66 4.87 -6.60
N GLN A 30 -10.36 4.87 -6.28
CA GLN A 30 -9.84 4.52 -4.97
C GLN A 30 -10.15 5.60 -3.90
N TYR A 31 -10.37 6.85 -4.30
CA TYR A 31 -10.62 7.95 -3.36
C TYR A 31 -11.86 7.67 -2.50
N GLU A 32 -12.96 7.23 -3.11
CA GLU A 32 -14.21 6.95 -2.38
C GLU A 32 -14.01 5.89 -1.29
N HIS A 33 -13.28 4.82 -1.63
CA HIS A 33 -12.93 3.75 -0.69
C HIS A 33 -12.03 4.25 0.45
N SER A 34 -11.01 5.05 0.11
CA SER A 34 -10.05 5.60 1.09
C SER A 34 -10.74 6.59 2.03
N ALA A 35 -11.62 7.43 1.49
CA ALA A 35 -12.38 8.42 2.26
C ALA A 35 -13.40 7.75 3.19
N ALA A 36 -14.13 6.74 2.71
CA ALA A 36 -15.06 5.98 3.54
C ALA A 36 -14.34 5.26 4.68
N ALA A 37 -13.19 4.63 4.40
CA ALA A 37 -12.38 4.00 5.45
C ALA A 37 -11.85 5.03 6.46
N PHE A 38 -11.39 6.19 6.00
CA PHE A 38 -10.92 7.26 6.87
C PHE A 38 -12.02 7.78 7.80
N ASP A 39 -13.24 7.97 7.30
CA ASP A 39 -14.38 8.43 8.10
C ASP A 39 -14.74 7.42 9.19
N VAL A 40 -14.82 6.14 8.85
CA VAL A 40 -15.07 5.06 9.82
C VAL A 40 -13.98 5.02 10.89
N LEU A 41 -12.71 5.02 10.48
CA LEU A 41 -11.57 4.93 11.40
C LEU A 41 -11.50 6.16 12.33
N SER A 42 -11.78 7.36 11.82
CA SER A 42 -11.74 8.61 12.61
C SER A 42 -12.81 8.65 13.70
N ASN A 43 -13.96 8.03 13.43
CA ASN A 43 -15.08 7.97 14.35
C ASN A 43 -15.02 6.75 15.29
N THR A 44 -14.11 5.80 15.03
CA THR A 44 -13.95 4.57 15.82
C THR A 44 -12.98 4.74 17.00
N THR A 45 -13.10 3.87 17.99
CA THR A 45 -12.11 3.67 19.06
C THR A 45 -11.69 2.21 19.09
N ASP A 46 -10.48 1.93 19.58
CA ASP A 46 -10.05 0.55 19.80
C ASP A 46 -10.77 -0.11 20.99
N ALA A 47 -10.44 -1.38 21.25
CA ALA A 47 -11.03 -2.15 22.35
C ALA A 47 -10.77 -1.59 23.77
N LYS A 48 -9.84 -0.62 23.90
CA LYS A 48 -9.52 0.08 25.16
C LYS A 48 -10.09 1.51 25.19
N GLY A 49 -10.93 1.87 24.22
CA GLY A 49 -11.54 3.19 24.12
C GLY A 49 -10.60 4.30 23.62
N ARG A 50 -9.41 3.95 23.10
CA ARG A 50 -8.46 4.94 22.55
C ARG A 50 -8.89 5.33 21.14
N LYS A 51 -8.71 6.61 20.80
CA LYS A 51 -8.86 7.06 19.41
C LYS A 51 -7.74 6.50 18.54
N LEU A 52 -8.08 6.18 17.30
CA LEU A 52 -7.11 5.70 16.32
C LEU A 52 -6.31 6.87 15.77
N ASP A 53 -4.99 6.73 15.76
CA ASP A 53 -4.07 7.60 15.03
C ASP A 53 -3.93 7.06 13.60
N ILE A 54 -4.40 7.83 12.63
CA ILE A 54 -4.52 7.37 11.23
C ILE A 54 -3.43 8.04 10.41
N ILE A 55 -2.45 7.25 9.98
CA ILE A 55 -1.36 7.66 9.12
C ILE A 55 -1.74 7.31 7.69
N LYS A 56 -1.81 8.32 6.81
CA LYS A 56 -2.08 8.11 5.39
C LYS A 56 -0.80 7.79 4.65
N ILE A 57 -0.85 6.81 3.75
CA ILE A 57 0.24 6.47 2.84
C ILE A 57 -0.27 6.51 1.41
N HIS A 58 0.34 7.35 0.56
CA HIS A 58 -0.14 7.54 -0.79
C HIS A 58 0.06 6.25 -1.61
N VAL A 59 -0.94 5.80 -2.37
CA VAL A 59 -0.77 4.66 -3.29
C VAL A 59 0.17 4.99 -4.45
N PRO A 60 0.83 4.01 -5.10
CA PRO A 60 1.55 4.29 -6.34
C PRO A 60 0.60 4.90 -7.39
N GLY A 61 1.17 5.57 -8.42
CA GLY A 61 0.39 5.96 -9.58
C GLY A 61 -0.30 4.78 -10.26
N PRO A 62 -1.17 5.00 -11.27
CA PRO A 62 -1.80 3.91 -12.01
C PRO A 62 -0.74 2.98 -12.61
N LEU A 63 -0.56 1.81 -11.99
CA LEU A 63 0.34 0.79 -12.47
C LEU A 63 -0.40 -0.01 -13.55
N CYS A 64 0.04 0.13 -14.80
CA CYS A 64 -0.46 -0.68 -15.91
C CYS A 64 0.51 -1.84 -16.17
N MET A 65 -0.03 -3.03 -16.42
CA MET A 65 0.78 -4.17 -16.86
C MET A 65 1.41 -3.86 -18.23
N THR A 66 2.75 -3.83 -18.30
CA THR A 66 3.48 -3.73 -19.56
C THR A 66 3.51 -5.09 -20.28
N GLU A 67 3.72 -5.09 -21.60
CA GLU A 67 3.81 -6.33 -22.39
C GLU A 67 4.88 -7.30 -21.89
N GLU A 68 5.98 -6.76 -21.36
CA GLU A 68 7.11 -7.53 -20.82
C GLU A 68 6.73 -8.34 -19.57
N VAL A 69 5.96 -7.75 -18.64
CA VAL A 69 5.53 -8.42 -17.40
C VAL A 69 4.38 -9.41 -17.66
N ALA A 70 3.65 -9.22 -18.74
CA ALA A 70 2.51 -10.06 -19.10
C ALA A 70 2.87 -11.31 -19.92
N GLN A 71 4.11 -11.42 -20.44
CA GLN A 71 4.54 -12.59 -21.23
C GLN A 71 4.34 -13.94 -20.54
N PRO A 72 4.57 -14.10 -19.21
CA PRO A 72 4.31 -15.36 -18.51
C PRO A 72 2.81 -15.69 -18.35
N PHE A 73 1.92 -14.71 -18.53
CA PHE A 73 0.47 -14.82 -18.32
C PHE A 73 -0.33 -14.74 -19.62
N LEU A 74 0.34 -14.86 -20.78
CA LEU A 74 -0.27 -14.78 -22.10
C LEU A 74 -1.33 -15.88 -22.27
N GLY A 75 -2.60 -15.49 -22.16
CA GLY A 75 -3.76 -16.37 -22.24
C GLY A 75 -4.88 -16.04 -21.25
N SER A 76 -4.61 -15.28 -20.18
CA SER A 76 -5.59 -15.05 -19.10
C SER A 76 -5.88 -13.58 -18.79
N VAL A 77 -5.08 -12.63 -19.29
CA VAL A 77 -5.15 -11.23 -18.86
C VAL A 77 -5.06 -10.31 -20.08
N ALA A 78 -6.03 -9.41 -20.24
CA ALA A 78 -6.01 -8.39 -21.28
C ALA A 78 -4.91 -7.35 -20.99
N LEU A 79 -3.91 -7.30 -21.86
CA LEU A 79 -2.82 -6.31 -21.84
C LEU A 79 -3.38 -4.87 -21.84
N GLY A 80 -2.79 -4.00 -21.02
CA GLY A 80 -3.05 -2.54 -21.07
C GLY A 80 -4.38 -2.04 -20.48
N GLN A 81 -5.27 -2.91 -19.98
CA GLN A 81 -6.60 -2.48 -19.49
C GLN A 81 -6.86 -2.75 -18.00
N GLN A 82 -5.93 -3.37 -17.27
CA GLN A 82 -6.12 -3.66 -15.84
C GLN A 82 -5.11 -2.89 -15.00
N ARG A 83 -5.63 -2.00 -14.15
CA ARG A 83 -4.88 -1.35 -13.06
C ARG A 83 -4.43 -2.42 -12.08
N LEU A 84 -3.12 -2.51 -11.84
CA LEU A 84 -2.57 -3.35 -10.79
C LEU A 84 -2.95 -2.76 -9.43
N ALA A 85 -3.33 -3.61 -8.49
CA ALA A 85 -3.66 -3.23 -7.12
C ALA A 85 -2.38 -2.98 -6.29
N GLY A 86 -1.54 -2.05 -6.75
CA GLY A 86 -0.33 -1.65 -6.04
C GLY A 86 -0.68 -0.90 -4.75
N SER A 87 -0.14 -1.34 -3.63
CA SER A 87 -0.34 -0.71 -2.33
C SER A 87 0.89 -0.87 -1.44
N TYR A 88 1.34 0.23 -0.84
CA TYR A 88 2.46 0.20 0.12
C TYR A 88 2.07 -0.34 1.50
N VAL A 89 0.78 -0.54 1.79
CA VAL A 89 0.35 -1.20 3.05
C VAL A 89 0.57 -2.72 3.01
N ASN A 90 0.84 -3.29 1.83
CA ASN A 90 1.14 -4.71 1.66
C ASN A 90 2.62 -5.00 1.97
N PHE A 91 3.05 -4.67 3.19
CA PHE A 91 4.40 -4.93 3.68
C PHE A 91 4.40 -6.12 4.65
N TYR A 92 5.58 -6.73 4.80
CA TYR A 92 5.79 -7.82 5.74
C TYR A 92 6.72 -7.37 6.88
N ILE A 93 6.29 -7.57 8.12
CA ILE A 93 7.12 -7.33 9.31
C ILE A 93 7.86 -8.62 9.65
N ALA A 94 9.19 -8.58 9.51
CA ALA A 94 10.11 -9.62 9.93
C ALA A 94 10.76 -9.26 11.28
N ASN A 95 11.52 -10.20 11.85
CA ASN A 95 12.30 -9.94 13.06
C ASN A 95 13.34 -8.83 12.82
N GLY A 96 13.05 -7.62 13.28
CA GLY A 96 13.94 -6.46 13.15
C GLY A 96 13.89 -5.76 11.79
N GLY A 97 13.01 -6.16 10.87
CA GLY A 97 12.90 -5.54 9.54
C GLY A 97 11.46 -5.42 9.03
N VAL A 98 11.26 -4.53 8.06
CA VAL A 98 10.02 -4.37 7.29
C VAL A 98 10.36 -4.48 5.82
N VAL A 99 9.80 -5.48 5.14
CA VAL A 99 9.92 -5.63 3.69
C VAL A 99 8.73 -4.93 3.06
N ALA A 100 8.98 -3.80 2.41
CA ALA A 100 7.96 -2.97 1.78
C ALA A 100 8.03 -3.10 0.26
N PRO A 101 6.88 -3.08 -0.45
CA PRO A 101 6.89 -3.08 -1.91
C PRO A 101 7.47 -1.78 -2.44
N ALA A 102 8.14 -1.86 -3.60
CA ALA A 102 8.56 -0.72 -4.39
C ALA A 102 8.06 -0.93 -5.83
N PHE A 103 7.58 0.14 -6.45
CA PHE A 103 6.92 0.08 -7.75
C PHE A 103 7.68 0.82 -8.85
N GLY A 104 8.83 1.43 -8.53
CA GLY A 104 9.53 2.34 -9.44
C GLY A 104 8.77 3.66 -9.63
N ASP A 105 7.93 4.02 -8.66
CA ASP A 105 7.04 5.18 -8.72
C ASP A 105 7.55 6.31 -7.80
N LYS A 106 7.14 7.55 -8.09
CA LYS A 106 7.54 8.74 -7.32
C LYS A 106 7.18 8.66 -5.82
N TRP A 107 6.21 7.83 -5.46
CA TRP A 107 5.74 7.64 -4.09
C TRP A 107 6.56 6.61 -3.29
N ASP A 108 7.46 5.84 -3.93
CA ASP A 108 8.25 4.79 -3.25
C ASP A 108 9.05 5.38 -2.07
N GLU A 109 9.72 6.51 -2.29
CA GLU A 109 10.56 7.15 -1.28
C GLU A 109 9.73 7.77 -0.13
N GLU A 110 8.54 8.27 -0.44
CA GLU A 110 7.63 8.78 0.59
C GLU A 110 7.08 7.64 1.45
N ALA A 111 6.65 6.56 0.81
CA ALA A 111 6.18 5.35 1.47
C ALA A 111 7.25 4.78 2.40
N ARG A 112 8.50 4.67 1.92
CA ARG A 112 9.66 4.23 2.71
C ARG A 112 9.86 5.09 3.97
N LYS A 113 9.87 6.42 3.82
CA LYS A 113 10.01 7.37 4.95
C LYS A 113 8.89 7.24 5.97
N ILE A 114 7.65 7.01 5.52
CA ILE A 114 6.52 6.80 6.42
C ILE A 114 6.73 5.50 7.20
N LEU A 115 7.08 4.41 6.53
CA LEU A 115 7.32 3.12 7.19
C LEU A 115 8.49 3.18 8.19
N GLU A 116 9.56 3.91 7.90
CA GLU A 116 10.68 4.12 8.83
C GLU A 116 10.24 4.86 10.10
N LYS A 117 9.40 5.89 9.95
CA LYS A 117 8.85 6.64 11.09
C LYS A 117 7.91 5.78 11.93
N VAL A 118 7.12 4.94 11.26
CA VAL A 118 6.14 4.06 11.90
C VAL A 118 6.82 2.90 12.62
N PHE A 119 7.92 2.37 12.07
CA PHE A 119 8.68 1.26 12.62
C PHE A 119 10.12 1.68 12.96
N PRO A 120 10.33 2.60 13.92
CA PRO A 120 11.65 3.19 14.19
C PRO A 120 12.71 2.21 14.73
N LYS A 121 12.29 0.98 15.06
CA LYS A 121 13.15 -0.11 15.53
C LYS A 121 13.39 -1.19 14.47
N HIS A 122 12.82 -1.04 13.28
CA HIS A 122 12.96 -1.98 12.18
C HIS A 122 13.73 -1.32 11.04
N GLU A 123 14.58 -2.10 10.38
CA GLU A 123 15.16 -1.70 9.11
C GLU A 123 14.11 -1.83 8.00
N VAL A 124 13.82 -0.76 7.27
CA VAL A 124 12.90 -0.80 6.13
C VAL A 124 13.67 -1.15 4.87
N ILE A 125 13.36 -2.30 4.29
CA ILE A 125 13.95 -2.80 3.06
C ILE A 125 12.90 -2.71 1.96
N SER A 126 13.20 -1.90 0.95
CA SER A 126 12.42 -1.80 -0.28
C SER A 126 13.31 -2.30 -1.42
N PRO A 127 13.11 -3.53 -1.93
CA PRO A 127 13.92 -4.04 -3.03
C PRO A 127 13.71 -3.12 -4.23
N ALA A 128 14.78 -2.49 -4.73
CA ALA A 128 14.71 -1.66 -5.92
C ALA A 128 14.17 -2.48 -7.09
N THR A 129 13.24 -1.91 -7.86
CA THR A 129 12.67 -2.50 -9.08
C THR A 129 13.67 -2.55 -10.26
N HIS A 130 14.96 -2.75 -9.98
CA HIS A 130 15.99 -2.98 -10.99
C HIS A 130 16.44 -4.45 -10.95
N SER A 131 15.92 -5.20 -11.93
CA SER A 131 16.54 -6.39 -12.52
C SER A 131 16.67 -7.65 -11.65
N LEU A 132 15.71 -8.57 -11.79
CA LEU A 132 16.03 -10.00 -11.80
C LEU A 132 16.63 -10.35 -13.18
N GLU A 133 17.82 -9.82 -13.46
CA GLU A 133 18.64 -10.28 -14.59
C GLU A 133 19.92 -10.87 -14.01
N THR A 134 20.02 -12.20 -14.08
CA THR A 134 21.25 -12.99 -14.00
C THR A 134 21.38 -13.80 -15.25
#